data_AF-A0A926B4H0-F1
#
_entry.id   AF-A0A926B4H0-F1
#
_cell.length_a   1.000
_cell.length_b   1.000
_cell.length_c   1.000
_cell.angle_alpha   90.00
_cell.angle_beta   90.00
_cell.angle_gamma   90.00
#
_symmetry.space_group_name_H-M   'P 1'
#
loop_
_entity.id
_entity.type
_entity.pdbx_description
1 polymer ?
#
loop_
_entity_poly.entity_id
_entity_poly.type
_entity_poly.pdbx_seq_one_letter_code
_entity_poly.pdbx_strand_id
1 'polypeptide(L)'
;MKRAAMLLLISLLAGLSAFCWMRSQKMASQNTVLLDSTPELNWMKSELKLSDAQFAKVSVLHTAYRPKCAEMCGLISQAHAKVEKLIHQKPEMTLELEQAIHNHAVIRAECQQAMLRHIFQTARVMNPDQAALYIEEIMPFALDFSHTKPQASHDH
;
A
#
# COMPACT_ATOMS: atom_id res chain seq x y z
N MET A 1 12.84 -9.40 -56.38
CA MET A 1 13.18 -8.61 -55.17
C MET A 1 12.00 -7.79 -54.61
N LYS A 2 11.23 -7.05 -55.43
CA LYS A 2 10.10 -6.21 -54.94
C LYS A 2 8.98 -6.99 -54.23
N ARG A 3 8.63 -8.18 -54.72
CA ARG A 3 7.57 -9.02 -54.11
C ARG A 3 7.97 -9.57 -52.73
N ALA A 4 9.23 -9.96 -52.56
CA ALA A 4 9.74 -10.41 -51.27
C ALA A 4 9.82 -9.26 -50.25
N ALA A 5 10.24 -8.06 -50.68
CA ALA A 5 10.23 -6.87 -49.84
C ALA A 5 8.80 -6.45 -49.42
N MET A 6 7.82 -6.60 -50.32
CA MET A 6 6.41 -6.29 -50.02
C MET A 6 5.82 -7.25 -48.99
N LEU A 7 6.13 -8.55 -49.08
CA LEU A 7 5.66 -9.55 -48.12
C LEU A 7 6.29 -9.35 -46.73
N LEU A 8 7.57 -8.97 -46.66
CA LEU A 8 8.22 -8.63 -45.39
C LEU A 8 7.57 -7.42 -44.73
N LEU A 9 7.27 -6.37 -45.50
CA LEU A 9 6.64 -5.15 -44.96
C LEU A 9 5.26 -5.44 -44.37
N ILE A 10 4.45 -6.27 -45.04
CA ILE A 10 3.11 -6.66 -44.57
C ILE A 10 3.20 -7.44 -43.26
N SER A 11 4.12 -8.40 -43.16
CA SER A 11 4.31 -9.17 -41.91
C SER A 11 4.75 -8.29 -40.74
N LEU A 12 5.61 -7.30 -40.99
CA LEU A 12 6.09 -6.38 -39.96
C LEU A 12 4.95 -5.45 -39.48
N LEU A 13 4.14 -4.93 -40.40
CA LEU A 13 2.97 -4.10 -40.08
C LEU A 13 1.91 -4.88 -39.30
N ALA A 14 1.65 -6.14 -39.67
CA ALA A 14 0.74 -7.02 -38.95
C ALA A 14 1.24 -7.36 -37.53
N GLY A 15 2.56 -7.56 -37.37
CA GLY A 15 3.18 -7.74 -36.06
C GLY A 15 3.08 -6.48 -35.19
N LEU A 16 3.32 -5.29 -35.76
CA LEU A 16 3.20 -4.02 -35.04
C LEU A 16 1.75 -3.76 -34.61
N SER A 17 0.77 -3.99 -35.49
CA SER A 17 -0.63 -3.76 -35.17
C SER A 17 -1.14 -4.74 -34.10
N ALA A 18 -0.77 -6.01 -34.17
CA ALA A 18 -1.07 -6.99 -33.14
C ALA A 18 -0.39 -6.66 -31.80
N PHE A 19 0.86 -6.19 -31.82
CA PHE A 19 1.57 -5.76 -30.62
C PHE A 19 0.95 -4.51 -29.98
N CYS A 20 0.61 -3.50 -30.78
CA CYS A 20 -0.09 -2.31 -30.31
C CYS A 20 -1.48 -2.66 -29.76
N TRP A 21 -2.22 -3.53 -30.44
CA TRP A 21 -3.54 -3.98 -29.99
C TRP A 21 -3.46 -4.75 -28.67
N MET A 22 -2.55 -5.71 -28.57
CA MET A 22 -2.33 -6.50 -27.34
C MET A 22 -1.84 -5.61 -26.20
N ARG A 23 -0.97 -4.62 -26.47
CA ARG A 23 -0.50 -3.66 -25.46
C ARG A 23 -1.64 -2.75 -24.99
N SER A 24 -2.49 -2.26 -25.88
CA SER A 24 -3.67 -1.46 -25.54
C SER A 24 -4.71 -2.27 -24.75
N GLN A 25 -4.94 -3.54 -25.11
CA GLN A 25 -5.81 -4.43 -24.36
C GLN A 25 -5.24 -4.80 -22.99
N LYS A 26 -3.92 -4.99 -22.86
CA LYS A 26 -3.27 -5.26 -21.57
C LYS A 26 -3.32 -4.04 -20.65
N MET A 27 -3.20 -2.83 -21.18
CA MET A 27 -3.39 -1.59 -20.42
C MET A 27 -4.84 -1.38 -19.96
N ALA A 28 -5.82 -1.72 -20.79
CA ALA A 28 -7.25 -1.65 -20.44
C ALA A 28 -7.67 -2.77 -19.47
N SER A 29 -7.17 -3.98 -19.64
CA SER A 29 -7.47 -5.16 -18.82
C SER A 29 -6.76 -5.16 -17.47
N GLN A 30 -5.57 -4.56 -17.34
CA GLN A 30 -4.93 -4.38 -16.04
C GLN A 30 -5.74 -3.44 -15.14
N ASN A 31 -6.39 -2.42 -15.70
CA ASN A 31 -7.25 -1.54 -14.91
C ASN A 31 -8.48 -2.27 -14.36
N THR A 32 -9.12 -3.16 -15.13
CA THR A 32 -10.33 -3.87 -14.68
C THR A 32 -10.03 -4.99 -13.68
N VAL A 33 -8.91 -5.70 -13.81
CA VAL A 33 -8.53 -6.75 -12.83
C VAL A 33 -7.94 -6.15 -11.55
N LEU A 34 -7.27 -4.98 -11.62
CA LEU A 34 -6.84 -4.27 -10.41
C LEU A 34 -8.03 -3.74 -9.60
N LEU A 35 -9.10 -3.30 -10.27
CA LEU A 35 -10.34 -2.82 -9.64
C LEU A 35 -11.02 -3.89 -8.76
N ASP A 36 -10.92 -5.18 -9.10
CA ASP A 36 -11.54 -6.28 -8.32
C ASP A 36 -10.61 -6.87 -7.24
N SER A 37 -9.31 -6.53 -7.23
CA SER A 37 -8.30 -7.24 -6.44
C SER A 37 -7.86 -6.57 -5.13
N THR A 38 -8.40 -5.39 -4.81
CA THR A 38 -8.09 -4.65 -3.56
C THR A 38 -9.36 -4.16 -2.88
N PRO A 39 -10.14 -5.05 -2.22
CA PRO A 39 -11.35 -4.65 -1.50
C PRO A 39 -11.11 -3.55 -0.48
N GLU A 40 -9.90 -3.47 0.09
CA GLU A 40 -9.47 -2.43 1.03
C GLU A 40 -9.39 -1.01 0.42
N LEU A 41 -9.36 -0.89 -0.91
CA LEU A 41 -9.34 0.41 -1.61
C LEU A 41 -10.69 0.78 -2.22
N ASN A 42 -11.67 -0.13 -2.20
CA ASN A 42 -12.97 0.11 -2.86
C ASN A 42 -13.70 1.30 -2.25
N TRP A 43 -13.64 1.47 -0.93
CA TRP A 43 -14.19 2.64 -0.24
C TRP A 43 -13.55 3.95 -0.74
N MET A 44 -12.24 3.94 -1.04
CA MET A 44 -11.57 5.13 -1.57
C MET A 44 -12.15 5.51 -2.94
N LYS A 45 -12.49 4.52 -3.78
CA LYS A 45 -13.11 4.80 -5.07
C LYS A 45 -14.53 5.34 -4.92
N SER A 46 -15.36 4.72 -4.07
CA SER A 46 -16.77 5.10 -3.90
C SER A 46 -16.93 6.40 -3.11
N GLU A 47 -16.34 6.49 -1.92
CA GLU A 47 -16.56 7.59 -0.96
C GLU A 47 -15.81 8.85 -1.37
N LEU A 48 -14.55 8.73 -1.80
CA LEU A 48 -13.75 9.88 -2.24
C LEU A 48 -13.98 10.23 -3.72
N LYS A 49 -14.83 9.46 -4.43
CA LYS A 49 -15.16 9.65 -5.86
C LYS A 49 -13.90 9.79 -6.71
N LEU A 50 -12.90 8.93 -6.48
CA LEU A 50 -11.66 8.97 -7.25
C LEU A 50 -11.94 8.67 -8.71
N SER A 51 -11.34 9.46 -9.61
CA SER A 51 -11.29 9.10 -11.02
C SER A 51 -10.51 7.80 -11.21
N ASP A 52 -10.76 7.07 -12.30
CA ASP A 52 -10.03 5.83 -12.59
C ASP A 52 -8.50 6.05 -12.65
N ALA A 53 -8.07 7.23 -13.13
CA ALA A 53 -6.66 7.60 -13.15
C ALA A 53 -6.06 7.83 -11.75
N GLN A 54 -6.83 8.42 -10.83
CA GLN A 54 -6.40 8.57 -9.43
C GLN A 54 -6.38 7.21 -8.74
N PHE A 55 -7.43 6.41 -8.90
CA PHE A 55 -7.52 5.08 -8.31
C PHE A 55 -6.34 4.19 -8.74
N ALA A 56 -6.02 4.13 -10.04
CA ALA A 56 -4.89 3.36 -10.53
C ALA A 56 -3.55 3.79 -9.89
N LYS A 57 -3.32 5.10 -9.71
CA LYS A 57 -2.12 5.62 -9.02
C LYS A 57 -2.08 5.23 -7.55
N VAL A 58 -3.21 5.35 -6.84
CA VAL A 58 -3.35 4.94 -5.44
C VAL A 58 -3.07 3.44 -5.29
N SER A 59 -3.63 2.58 -6.15
CA SER A 59 -3.40 1.13 -6.12
C SER A 59 -1.92 0.76 -6.29
N VAL A 60 -1.19 1.48 -7.15
CA VAL A 60 0.25 1.31 -7.32
C VAL A 60 1.01 1.69 -6.04
N LEU A 61 0.69 2.84 -5.44
CA LEU A 61 1.31 3.29 -4.18
C LEU A 61 1.06 2.28 -3.06
N HIS A 62 -0.18 1.83 -2.87
CA HIS A 62 -0.52 0.83 -1.85
C HIS A 62 0.19 -0.50 -2.08
N THR A 63 0.25 -0.98 -3.34
CA THR A 63 0.95 -2.23 -3.66
C THR A 63 2.45 -2.12 -3.37
N ALA A 64 3.07 -0.98 -3.66
CA ALA A 64 4.47 -0.73 -3.36
C ALA A 64 4.75 -0.63 -1.85
N TYR A 65 3.82 -0.09 -1.06
CA TYR A 65 3.97 0.05 0.38
C TYR A 65 3.72 -1.24 1.17
N ARG A 66 2.90 -2.17 0.66
CA ARG A 66 2.53 -3.43 1.33
C ARG A 66 3.71 -4.22 1.92
N PRO A 67 4.82 -4.47 1.18
CA PRO A 67 5.98 -5.17 1.73
C PRO A 67 6.60 -4.45 2.94
N LYS A 68 6.69 -3.11 2.90
CA LYS A 68 7.24 -2.33 4.00
C LYS A 68 6.34 -2.38 5.24
N CYS A 69 5.03 -2.30 5.04
CA CYS A 69 4.05 -2.45 6.12
C CYS A 69 4.22 -3.82 6.83
N ALA A 70 4.31 -4.91 6.06
CA ALA A 70 4.51 -6.25 6.60
C ALA A 70 5.85 -6.40 7.35
N GLU A 71 6.93 -5.82 6.81
CA GLU A 71 8.24 -5.79 7.47
C GLU A 71 8.17 -5.10 8.84
N MET A 72 7.55 -3.92 8.92
CA MET A 72 7.42 -3.19 10.19
C MET A 72 6.57 -3.95 11.21
N CYS A 73 5.47 -4.58 10.79
CA CYS A 73 4.68 -5.46 11.66
C CYS A 73 5.52 -6.62 12.22
N GLY A 74 6.37 -7.22 11.39
CA GLY A 74 7.30 -8.27 11.81
C GLY A 74 8.34 -7.76 12.83
N LEU A 75 8.89 -6.57 12.64
CA LEU A 75 9.84 -5.96 13.58
C LEU A 75 9.19 -5.62 14.93
N ILE A 76 7.98 -5.06 14.91
CA ILE A 76 7.21 -4.75 16.14
C ILE A 76 6.92 -6.04 16.91
N SER A 77 6.44 -7.09 16.23
CA SER A 77 6.15 -8.39 16.86
C SER A 77 7.39 -8.99 17.54
N GLN A 78 8.54 -8.95 16.88
CA GLN A 78 9.81 -9.42 17.46
C GLN A 78 10.25 -8.60 18.67
N ALA A 79 10.16 -7.27 18.59
CA ALA A 79 10.53 -6.40 19.69
C ALA A 79 9.59 -6.57 20.90
N HIS A 80 8.29 -6.77 20.65
CA HIS A 80 7.30 -7.06 21.68
C HIS A 80 7.59 -8.39 22.38
N ALA A 81 7.81 -9.47 21.61
CA ALA A 81 8.15 -10.79 22.15
C ALA A 81 9.45 -10.77 22.97
N LYS A 82 10.42 -9.92 22.61
CA LYS A 82 11.63 -9.73 23.41
C LYS A 82 11.33 -9.13 24.78
N VAL A 83 10.49 -8.09 24.84
CA VAL A 83 10.08 -7.47 26.11
C VAL A 83 9.35 -8.47 26.99
N GLU A 84 8.37 -9.20 26.45
CA GLU A 84 7.63 -10.24 27.19
C GLU A 84 8.56 -11.33 27.73
N LYS A 85 9.46 -11.83 26.89
CA LYS A 85 10.44 -12.85 27.28
C LYS A 85 11.29 -12.38 28.46
N LEU A 86 11.80 -11.15 28.44
CA LEU A 86 12.65 -10.63 29.51
C LEU A 86 11.88 -10.49 30.83
N ILE A 87 10.62 -10.03 30.79
CA ILE A 87 9.74 -9.96 31.97
C ILE A 87 9.51 -11.35 32.56
N HIS A 88 9.23 -12.36 31.72
CA HIS A 88 9.01 -13.73 32.19
C HIS A 88 10.26 -14.41 32.74
N GLN A 89 11.44 -14.09 32.19
CA GLN A 89 12.71 -14.62 32.66
C GLN A 89 13.09 -14.04 34.02
N LYS A 90 12.93 -12.72 34.19
CA LYS A 90 13.23 -12.02 35.42
C LYS A 90 12.29 -10.81 35.58
N PRO A 91 11.28 -10.87 36.46
CA PRO A 91 10.31 -9.80 36.65
C PRO A 91 10.91 -8.66 37.50
N GLU A 92 12.00 -8.08 37.03
CA GLU A 92 12.71 -6.95 37.62
C GLU A 92 13.15 -6.00 36.50
N MET A 93 13.22 -4.70 36.79
CA MET A 93 13.75 -3.74 35.84
C MET A 93 15.27 -3.90 35.69
N THR A 94 15.68 -4.60 34.63
CA THR A 94 17.08 -4.77 34.26
C THR A 94 17.45 -3.79 33.15
N LEU A 95 18.74 -3.46 33.02
CA LEU A 95 19.25 -2.67 31.88
C LEU A 95 18.87 -3.27 30.52
N GLU A 96 18.82 -4.60 30.42
CA GLU A 96 18.40 -5.28 29.19
C GLU A 96 16.91 -5.07 28.90
N LEU A 97 16.04 -5.13 29.94
CA LEU A 97 14.62 -4.85 29.80
C LEU A 97 14.37 -3.37 29.44
N GLU A 98 15.06 -2.44 30.10
CA GLU A 98 15.01 -1.01 29.76
C GLU A 98 15.36 -0.77 28.29
N GLN A 99 16.47 -1.36 27.81
CA GLN A 99 16.90 -1.25 26.42
C GLN A 99 15.90 -1.90 25.45
N ALA A 100 15.31 -3.04 25.82
CA ALA A 100 14.30 -3.71 25.00
C ALA A 100 13.02 -2.87 24.86
N ILE A 101 12.57 -2.23 25.95
CA ILE A 101 11.43 -1.30 25.95
C ILE A 101 11.73 -0.09 25.05
N HIS A 102 12.92 0.50 25.19
CA HIS A 102 13.35 1.62 24.35
C HIS A 102 13.36 1.24 22.86
N ASN A 103 13.97 0.10 22.51
CA ASN A 103 14.02 -0.38 21.13
C ASN A 103 12.63 -0.64 20.55
N HIS A 104 11.73 -1.22 21.36
CA HIS A 104 10.34 -1.40 20.97
C HIS A 104 9.67 -0.06 20.66
N ALA A 105 9.86 0.97 21.48
CA ALA A 105 9.32 2.31 21.22
C ALA A 105 9.88 2.94 19.93
N VAL A 106 11.19 2.80 19.68
CA VAL A 106 11.83 3.32 18.45
C VAL A 106 11.25 2.69 17.19
N ILE A 107 11.16 1.35 17.15
CA ILE A 107 10.61 0.62 15.99
C ILE A 107 9.16 1.04 15.71
N ARG A 108 8.36 1.26 16.76
CA ARG A 108 6.99 1.74 16.61
C ARG A 108 6.93 3.14 16.00
N ALA A 109 7.78 4.06 16.46
CA ALA A 109 7.85 5.40 15.89
C ALA A 109 8.25 5.37 14.41
N GLU A 110 9.19 4.50 14.02
CA GLU A 110 9.58 4.31 12.63
C GLU A 110 8.42 3.79 11.75
N CYS A 111 7.59 2.89 12.30
CA CYS A 111 6.42 2.35 11.61
C CYS A 111 5.38 3.45 11.35
N GLN A 112 5.11 4.27 12.37
CA GLN A 112 4.19 5.41 12.25
C GLN A 112 4.69 6.41 11.21
N GLN A 113 5.99 6.73 11.22
CA GLN A 113 6.56 7.62 10.21
C GLN A 113 6.44 7.04 8.80
N ALA A 114 6.67 5.73 8.61
CA ALA A 114 6.52 5.08 7.32
C ALA A 114 5.07 5.15 6.81
N MET A 115 4.10 4.92 7.70
CA MET A 115 2.68 4.96 7.40
C MET A 115 2.21 6.37 7.08
N LEU A 116 2.59 7.38 7.87
CA LEU A 116 2.26 8.78 7.60
C LEU A 116 2.86 9.25 6.27
N ARG A 117 4.09 8.84 5.94
CA ARG A 117 4.67 9.12 4.62
C ARG A 117 3.83 8.51 3.49
N HIS A 118 3.38 7.27 3.63
CA HIS A 118 2.50 6.62 2.64
C HIS A 118 1.15 7.35 2.50
N ILE A 119 0.54 7.73 3.63
CA ILE A 119 -0.73 8.48 3.65
C ILE A 119 -0.57 9.81 2.90
N PHE A 120 0.47 10.58 3.21
CA PHE A 120 0.70 11.87 2.54
C PHE A 120 1.06 11.71 1.05
N GLN A 121 1.78 10.65 0.67
CA GLN A 121 2.02 10.32 -0.74
C GLN A 121 0.72 9.99 -1.48
N THR A 122 -0.17 9.24 -0.83
CA THR A 122 -1.48 8.86 -1.39
C THR A 122 -2.40 10.08 -1.52
N ALA A 123 -2.47 10.93 -0.50
CA ALA A 123 -3.26 12.17 -0.50
C ALA A 123 -2.85 13.12 -1.65
N ARG A 124 -1.56 13.16 -2.02
CA ARG A 124 -1.06 14.00 -3.15
C ARG A 124 -1.59 13.59 -4.52
N VAL A 125 -2.19 12.41 -4.66
CA VAL A 125 -2.86 11.97 -5.90
C VAL A 125 -4.24 12.61 -6.03
N MET A 126 -4.81 13.07 -4.93
CA MET A 126 -6.18 13.57 -4.81
C MET A 126 -6.25 15.08 -4.98
N ASN A 127 -7.45 15.61 -5.20
CA ASN A 127 -7.70 17.05 -5.05
C ASN A 127 -7.76 17.42 -3.54
N PRO A 128 -7.75 18.72 -3.18
CA PRO A 128 -7.71 19.14 -1.78
C PRO A 128 -8.86 18.60 -0.91
N ASP A 129 -10.10 18.61 -1.42
CA ASP A 129 -11.27 18.14 -0.66
C ASP A 129 -11.23 16.62 -0.43
N GLN A 130 -10.87 15.86 -1.46
CA GLN A 130 -10.66 14.41 -1.37
C GLN A 130 -9.52 14.06 -0.40
N ALA A 131 -8.41 14.80 -0.46
CA ALA A 131 -7.27 14.58 0.40
C ALA A 131 -7.60 14.83 1.88
N ALA A 132 -8.39 15.88 2.17
CA ALA A 132 -8.83 16.18 3.53
C ALA A 132 -9.68 15.05 4.11
N LEU A 133 -10.70 14.59 3.38
CA LEU A 133 -11.57 13.47 3.80
C LEU A 133 -10.77 12.18 3.98
N TYR A 134 -9.86 11.87 3.05
CA TYR A 134 -9.00 10.69 3.15
C TYR A 134 -8.12 10.72 4.40
N ILE A 135 -7.50 11.86 4.70
CA ILE A 135 -6.63 12.01 5.86
C ILE A 135 -7.43 11.90 7.14
N GLU A 136 -8.60 12.55 7.22
CA GLU A 136 -9.49 12.48 8.37
C GLU A 136 -9.88 11.02 8.69
N GLU A 137 -10.25 10.25 7.67
CA GLU A 137 -10.65 8.85 7.82
C GLU A 137 -9.47 7.96 8.26
N ILE A 138 -8.30 8.10 7.63
CA ILE A 138 -7.20 7.13 7.80
C ILE A 138 -6.22 7.49 8.93
N MET A 139 -6.12 8.76 9.32
CA MET A 139 -5.15 9.22 10.32
C MET A 139 -5.31 8.55 11.70
N PRO A 140 -6.50 8.28 12.24
CA PRO A 140 -6.65 7.59 13.52
C PRO A 140 -5.94 6.24 13.56
N PHE A 141 -6.05 5.45 12.49
CA PHE A 141 -5.37 4.16 12.38
C PHE A 141 -3.84 4.30 12.31
N ALA A 142 -3.36 5.42 11.78
CA ALA A 142 -1.94 5.69 11.69
C ALA A 142 -1.31 6.07 13.04
N LEU A 143 -2.11 6.65 13.92
CA LEU A 143 -1.70 7.15 15.22
C LEU A 143 -2.01 6.19 16.37
N ASP A 144 -2.80 5.16 16.15
CA ASP A 144 -3.12 4.19 17.20
C ASP A 144 -1.87 3.42 17.65
N PHE A 145 -1.60 3.51 18.96
CA PHE A 145 -0.53 2.79 19.66
C PHE A 145 -0.98 1.41 20.14
N SER A 146 -2.13 0.95 19.72
CA SER A 146 -2.66 -0.35 20.08
C SER A 146 -2.86 -1.12 18.79
N HIS A 147 -2.13 -2.21 18.56
CA HIS A 147 -2.51 -3.17 17.51
C HIS A 147 -3.77 -3.96 17.91
N THR A 148 -4.70 -3.32 18.62
CA THR A 148 -6.03 -3.83 18.84
C THR A 148 -6.70 -3.75 17.48
N LYS A 149 -7.15 -4.89 16.96
CA LYS A 149 -8.00 -4.95 15.78
C LYS A 149 -9.04 -3.83 15.89
N PRO A 150 -9.13 -2.88 14.93
CA PRO A 150 -10.12 -1.82 15.01
C PRO A 150 -11.50 -2.46 15.20
N GLN A 151 -12.25 -2.01 16.20
CA GLN A 151 -13.68 -2.27 16.18
C GLN A 151 -14.19 -1.71 14.86
N ALA A 152 -14.78 -2.56 14.03
CA ALA A 152 -15.37 -2.15 12.76
C ALA A 152 -16.31 -0.99 13.04
N SER A 153 -15.91 0.22 12.67
CA SER A 153 -16.75 1.39 12.72
C SER A 153 -17.54 1.43 11.42
N HIS A 154 -18.86 1.52 11.58
CA HIS A 154 -19.90 1.83 10.60
C HIS A 154 -20.59 0.65 9.90
N ASP A 155 -21.47 0.00 10.67
CA ASP A 155 -22.86 -0.20 10.24
C ASP A 155 -23.60 1.13 10.43
N HIS A 156 -23.96 1.82 9.35
CA HIS A 156 -25.10 2.73 9.26
C HIS A 156 -25.54 2.89 7.81
#